data_AF-A0A4Y6GNA4-F1
#
_entry.id   AF-A0A4Y6GNA4-F1
#
_cell.length_a   1.000
_cell.length_b   1.000
_cell.length_c   1.000
_cell.angle_alpha   90.00
_cell.angle_beta   90.00
_cell.angle_gamma   90.00
#
_symmetry.space_group_name_H-M   'P 1'
#
loop_
_entity.id
_entity.type
_entity.pdbx_description
1 polymer ?
#
loop_
_entity_poly.entity_id
_entity_poly.type
_entity_poly.pdbx_seq_one_letter_code
_entity_poly.pdbx_strand_id
1 'polypeptide(L)'
;VGWMSTTAAQAEEAASQARAAAAAFEAALAASVPPPVIAANRMQVSQLQATNVLGQNTPLIAQFEAQYGEYWAQDAAAMYSYAGQSASASKVTPFQKAPQVTNPSGQVAQSAAVSTATANSTSTNTTKALQSLAQPAS
;
A
#
# COMPACT_ATOMS: atom_id res chain seq x y z
N VAL A 1 7.20 21.37 -3.52
CA VAL A 1 5.95 21.37 -2.72
C VAL A 1 4.84 20.55 -3.37
N GLY A 2 4.52 20.72 -4.66
CA GLY A 2 3.44 19.95 -5.32
C GLY A 2 3.53 18.42 -5.17
N TRP A 3 4.71 17.83 -5.44
CA TRP A 3 4.94 16.39 -5.22
C TRP A 3 4.61 15.95 -3.79
N MET A 4 5.05 16.71 -2.78
CA MET A 4 4.84 16.38 -1.37
C MET A 4 3.35 16.40 -1.01
N SER A 5 2.59 17.39 -1.51
CA SER A 5 1.13 17.45 -1.32
C SER A 5 0.40 16.30 -2.01
N THR A 6 0.79 15.95 -3.24
CA THR A 6 0.21 14.79 -3.96
C THR A 6 0.51 13.47 -3.23
N THR A 7 1.75 13.26 -2.81
CA THR A 7 2.15 12.05 -2.07
C THR A 7 1.44 11.94 -0.71
N ALA A 8 1.21 13.06 -0.01
CA ALA A 8 0.43 13.06 1.21
C ALA A 8 -1.02 12.59 0.97
N ALA A 9 -1.69 13.12 -0.06
CA ALA A 9 -3.03 12.67 -0.43
C ALA A 9 -3.08 11.19 -0.83
N GLN A 10 -2.08 10.70 -1.58
CA GLN A 10 -1.96 9.27 -1.92
C GLN A 10 -1.77 8.39 -0.68
N ALA A 11 -1.03 8.86 0.33
CA ALA A 11 -0.84 8.14 1.58
C ALA A 11 -2.15 8.06 2.41
N GLU A 12 -2.95 9.12 2.43
CA GLU A 12 -4.27 9.13 3.08
C GLU A 12 -5.27 8.19 2.38
N GLU A 13 -5.25 8.16 1.05
CA GLU A 13 -6.02 7.21 0.25
C GLU A 13 -5.61 5.77 0.59
N ALA A 14 -4.32 5.45 0.54
CA ALA A 14 -3.80 4.12 0.85
C ALA A 14 -4.14 3.68 2.29
N ALA A 15 -4.05 4.61 3.26
CA ALA A 15 -4.45 4.32 4.64
C ALA A 15 -5.95 4.03 4.76
N SER A 16 -6.79 4.73 4.00
CA SER A 16 -8.23 4.46 3.95
C SER A 16 -8.54 3.09 3.34
N GLN A 17 -7.85 2.74 2.26
CA GLN A 17 -7.96 1.43 1.63
C GLN A 17 -7.50 0.27 2.53
N ALA A 18 -6.40 0.46 3.28
CA ALA A 18 -5.94 -0.52 4.25
C ALA A 18 -6.99 -0.79 5.34
N ARG A 19 -7.68 0.26 5.83
CA ARG A 19 -8.79 0.10 6.78
C ARG A 19 -9.98 -0.63 6.16
N ALA A 20 -10.30 -0.34 4.89
CA ALA A 20 -11.36 -1.04 4.18
C ALA A 20 -11.06 -2.54 4.02
N ALA A 21 -9.80 -2.90 3.72
CA ALA A 21 -9.38 -4.30 3.65
C ALA A 21 -9.51 -5.03 5.00
N ALA A 22 -9.11 -4.38 6.11
CA ALA A 22 -9.28 -4.93 7.45
C ALA A 22 -10.77 -5.14 7.80
N ALA A 23 -11.62 -4.15 7.51
CA ALA A 23 -13.06 -4.25 7.72
C ALA A 23 -13.68 -5.39 6.90
N ALA A 24 -13.22 -5.61 5.66
CA ALA A 24 -13.67 -6.72 4.83
C ALA A 24 -13.31 -8.08 5.45
N PHE A 25 -12.11 -8.22 6.01
CA PHE A 25 -11.68 -9.44 6.71
C PHE A 25 -12.54 -9.69 7.96
N GLU A 26 -12.74 -8.67 8.79
CA GLU A 26 -13.54 -8.79 10.01
C GLU A 26 -15.00 -9.16 9.70
N ALA A 27 -15.59 -8.55 8.66
CA ALA A 27 -16.93 -8.89 8.19
C ALA A 27 -17.03 -10.34 7.71
N ALA A 28 -16.01 -10.82 6.98
CA ALA A 28 -15.96 -12.19 6.50
C ALA A 28 -15.85 -13.19 7.67
N LEU A 29 -14.96 -12.90 8.62
CA LEU A 29 -14.79 -13.71 9.83
C LEU A 29 -16.07 -13.80 10.66
N ALA A 30 -16.78 -12.67 10.82
CA ALA A 30 -18.04 -12.62 11.55
C ALA A 30 -19.18 -13.34 10.82
N ALA A 31 -19.17 -13.35 9.48
CA ALA A 31 -20.16 -14.03 8.66
C ALA A 31 -19.89 -15.55 8.51
N SER A 32 -18.65 -16.00 8.68
CA SER A 32 -18.30 -17.42 8.57
C SER A 32 -18.91 -18.27 9.69
N VAL A 33 -19.32 -19.49 9.35
CA VAL A 33 -19.88 -20.45 10.29
C VAL A 33 -18.78 -20.95 11.25
N PRO A 34 -18.99 -20.92 12.57
CA PRO A 34 -17.99 -21.39 13.52
C PRO A 34 -17.67 -22.89 13.32
N PRO A 35 -16.38 -23.30 13.25
CA PRO A 35 -16.00 -24.70 13.04
C PRO A 35 -16.62 -25.70 14.04
N PRO A 36 -16.80 -25.38 15.34
CA PRO A 36 -17.47 -26.28 16.27
C PRO A 36 -18.94 -26.59 15.91
N VAL A 37 -19.65 -25.65 15.28
CA VAL A 37 -21.05 -25.84 14.84
C VAL A 37 -21.10 -26.82 13.67
N ILE A 38 -20.16 -26.69 12.73
CA ILE A 38 -20.00 -27.62 11.61
C ILE A 38 -19.68 -29.03 12.14
N ALA A 39 -18.72 -29.14 13.06
CA ALA A 39 -18.32 -30.42 13.66
C ALA A 39 -19.48 -31.09 14.42
N ALA A 40 -20.28 -30.31 15.15
CA ALA A 40 -21.47 -30.82 15.84
C ALA A 40 -22.49 -31.43 14.86
N ASN A 41 -22.79 -30.74 13.75
CA ASN A 41 -23.66 -31.26 12.69
C ASN A 41 -23.13 -32.60 12.12
N ARG A 42 -21.83 -32.66 11.78
CA ARG A 42 -21.23 -33.90 11.24
C ARG A 42 -21.27 -35.05 12.25
N MET A 43 -21.08 -34.75 13.54
CA MET A 43 -21.20 -35.75 14.61
C MET A 43 -22.65 -36.27 14.72
N GLN A 44 -23.66 -35.40 14.66
CA GLN A 44 -25.07 -35.83 14.72
C GLN A 44 -25.42 -36.75 13.56
N VAL A 45 -25.01 -36.40 12.33
CA VAL A 45 -25.20 -37.26 11.15
C VAL A 45 -24.57 -38.63 11.37
N SER A 46 -23.34 -38.70 11.88
CA SER A 46 -22.66 -39.97 12.15
C SER A 46 -23.41 -40.84 13.17
N GLN A 47 -23.92 -40.25 14.26
CA GLN A 47 -24.70 -40.96 15.27
C GLN A 47 -26.04 -41.48 14.71
N LEU A 48 -26.73 -40.67 13.92
CA LEU A 48 -27.99 -41.04 13.30
C LEU A 48 -27.80 -42.17 12.29
N GLN A 49 -26.73 -42.14 11.49
CA GLN A 49 -26.39 -43.22 10.57
C GLN A 49 -26.10 -44.53 11.32
N ALA A 50 -25.33 -44.48 12.41
CA ALA A 50 -25.02 -45.66 13.22
C ALA A 50 -26.27 -46.34 13.81
N THR A 51 -27.35 -45.58 14.03
CA THR A 51 -28.61 -46.09 14.59
C THR A 51 -29.71 -46.29 13.53
N ASN A 52 -29.44 -46.04 12.25
CA ASN A 52 -30.45 -46.06 11.18
C ASN A 52 -30.76 -47.47 10.62
N VAL A 53 -30.78 -48.51 11.46
CA VAL A 53 -30.93 -49.91 11.03
C VAL A 53 -32.25 -50.14 10.27
N LEU A 54 -33.33 -49.47 10.70
CA LEU A 54 -34.66 -49.58 10.10
C LEU A 54 -35.01 -48.42 9.15
N GLY A 55 -34.04 -47.54 8.85
CA GLY A 55 -34.27 -46.39 7.96
C GLY A 55 -35.08 -45.24 8.58
N GLN A 56 -35.52 -45.34 9.84
CA GLN A 56 -36.38 -44.33 10.49
C GLN A 56 -35.70 -42.97 10.68
N ASN A 57 -34.37 -42.94 10.79
CA ASN A 57 -33.60 -41.69 10.96
C ASN A 57 -33.31 -40.98 9.64
N THR A 58 -33.65 -41.58 8.49
CA THR A 58 -33.35 -41.03 7.16
C THR A 58 -33.86 -39.59 6.97
N PRO A 59 -35.09 -39.22 7.38
CA PRO A 59 -35.55 -37.84 7.26
C PRO A 59 -34.74 -36.85 8.11
N LEU A 60 -34.29 -37.26 9.30
CA LEU A 60 -33.49 -36.42 10.19
C LEU A 60 -32.05 -36.26 9.68
N ILE A 61 -31.46 -37.32 9.11
CA ILE A 61 -30.17 -37.24 8.42
C ILE A 61 -30.26 -36.24 7.26
N ALA A 62 -31.31 -36.31 6.44
CA ALA A 62 -31.50 -35.39 5.33
C ALA A 62 -31.63 -33.93 5.80
N GLN A 63 -32.29 -33.69 6.94
CA GLN A 63 -32.36 -32.37 7.55
C GLN A 63 -30.97 -31.83 7.95
N PHE A 64 -30.14 -32.64 8.61
CA PHE A 64 -28.80 -32.21 8.99
C PHE A 64 -27.87 -32.02 7.77
N GLU A 65 -27.99 -32.85 6.73
CA GLU A 65 -27.24 -32.66 5.49
C GLU A 65 -27.69 -31.38 4.75
N ALA A 66 -28.98 -31.06 4.75
CA ALA A 66 -29.48 -29.78 4.22
C ALA A 66 -28.92 -28.58 5.00
N GLN A 67 -28.92 -28.64 6.34
CA GLN A 67 -28.31 -27.61 7.19
C GLN A 67 -26.81 -27.46 6.93
N TYR A 68 -26.07 -28.54 6.69
CA TYR A 68 -24.66 -28.46 6.29
C TYR A 68 -24.50 -27.77 4.93
N GLY A 69 -25.42 -28.00 4.00
CA GLY A 69 -25.50 -27.26 2.74
C GLY A 69 -25.72 -25.75 2.93
N GLU A 70 -26.54 -25.35 3.91
CA GLU A 70 -26.71 -23.94 4.29
C GLU A 70 -25.41 -23.34 4.85
N TYR A 71 -24.70 -24.07 5.70
CA TYR A 71 -23.39 -23.62 6.21
C TYR A 71 -22.39 -23.39 5.07
N TRP A 72 -22.33 -24.32 4.11
CA TRP A 72 -21.47 -24.19 2.94
C TRP A 72 -21.84 -22.96 2.09
N ALA A 73 -23.13 -22.73 1.86
CA ALA A 73 -23.60 -21.57 1.11
C ALA A 73 -23.27 -20.25 1.82
N GLN A 74 -23.41 -20.19 3.15
CA GLN A 74 -23.07 -19.02 3.95
C GLN A 74 -21.56 -18.72 3.89
N ASP A 75 -20.70 -19.72 4.08
CA ASP A 75 -19.26 -19.54 4.00
C ASP A 75 -18.80 -19.13 2.59
N ALA A 76 -19.40 -19.71 1.55
CA ALA A 76 -19.15 -19.30 0.17
C ALA A 76 -19.54 -17.83 -0.05
N ALA A 77 -20.72 -17.42 0.40
CA ALA A 77 -21.18 -16.02 0.29
C ALA A 77 -20.26 -15.06 1.05
N ALA A 78 -19.83 -15.43 2.27
CA ALA A 78 -18.89 -14.64 3.06
C ALA A 78 -17.55 -14.45 2.32
N MET A 79 -16.99 -15.52 1.76
CA MET A 79 -15.72 -15.46 1.03
C MET A 79 -15.82 -14.73 -0.32
N TYR A 80 -16.94 -14.85 -1.05
CA TYR A 80 -17.15 -14.05 -2.27
C TYR A 80 -17.26 -12.56 -1.97
N SER A 81 -17.97 -12.19 -0.91
CA SER A 81 -18.04 -10.80 -0.44
C SER A 81 -16.66 -10.27 -0.05
N TYR A 82 -15.91 -11.06 0.73
CA TYR A 82 -14.53 -10.73 1.10
C TYR A 82 -13.63 -10.50 -0.11
N ALA A 83 -13.68 -11.40 -1.10
CA ALA A 83 -12.90 -11.30 -2.32
C ALA A 83 -13.25 -10.02 -3.09
N GLY A 84 -14.54 -9.71 -3.26
CA GLY A 84 -14.99 -8.50 -3.94
C GLY A 84 -14.54 -7.21 -3.23
N GLN A 85 -14.73 -7.15 -1.92
CA GLN A 85 -14.33 -5.99 -1.11
C GLN A 85 -12.80 -5.82 -1.09
N SER A 86 -12.05 -6.91 -0.91
CA SER A 86 -10.58 -6.90 -0.91
C SER A 86 -10.01 -6.50 -2.27
N ALA A 87 -10.63 -6.95 -3.38
CA ALA A 87 -10.23 -6.55 -4.72
C ALA A 87 -10.44 -5.05 -4.97
N SER A 88 -11.49 -4.46 -4.41
CA SER A 88 -11.70 -3.02 -4.44
C SER A 88 -10.68 -2.28 -3.57
N ALA A 89 -10.49 -2.75 -2.33
CA ALA A 89 -9.57 -2.14 -1.37
C ALA A 89 -8.10 -2.21 -1.82
N SER A 90 -7.73 -3.19 -2.64
CA SER A 90 -6.36 -3.30 -3.16
C SER A 90 -6.02 -2.27 -4.26
N LYS A 91 -7.01 -1.48 -4.71
CA LYS A 91 -6.79 -0.42 -5.71
C LYS A 91 -6.29 0.84 -5.02
N VAL A 92 -4.97 1.01 -4.99
CA VAL A 92 -4.29 2.19 -4.47
C VAL A 92 -3.50 2.90 -5.57
N THR A 93 -3.50 4.23 -5.55
CA THR A 93 -2.69 5.03 -6.48
C THR A 93 -1.18 4.83 -6.25
N PRO A 94 -0.40 4.41 -7.27
CA PRO A 94 1.05 4.23 -7.11
C PRO A 94 1.79 5.55 -6.85
N PHE A 95 2.71 5.52 -5.89
CA PHE A 95 3.60 6.64 -5.60
C PHE A 95 4.54 6.95 -6.77
N GLN A 96 4.76 8.24 -7.00
CA GLN A 96 5.71 8.73 -8.00
C GLN A 96 7.02 9.15 -7.34
N LYS A 97 8.13 8.97 -8.06
CA LYS A 97 9.45 9.40 -7.58
C LYS A 97 9.48 10.92 -7.39
N ALA A 98 10.13 11.38 -6.31
CA ALA A 98 10.33 12.80 -6.07
C ALA A 98 11.11 13.46 -7.22
N PRO A 99 10.71 14.68 -7.65
CA PRO A 99 11.46 15.42 -8.65
C PRO A 99 12.84 15.81 -8.12
N GLN A 100 13.81 15.93 -9.02
CA GLN A 100 15.13 16.50 -8.69
C GLN A 100 14.97 17.98 -8.36
N VAL A 101 15.48 18.40 -7.20
CA VAL A 101 15.41 19.80 -6.72
C VAL A 101 16.76 20.50 -6.72
N THR A 102 17.84 19.78 -7.01
CA THR A 102 19.22 20.29 -7.09
C THR A 102 19.71 20.24 -8.53
N ASN A 103 20.48 21.25 -8.96
CA ASN A 103 21.17 21.20 -10.25
C ASN A 103 22.43 20.31 -10.12
N PRO A 104 22.53 19.16 -10.83
CA PRO A 104 23.70 18.29 -10.76
C PRO A 104 25.00 18.96 -11.24
N SER A 105 24.91 19.96 -12.13
CA SER A 105 26.07 20.72 -12.62
C SER A 105 26.38 21.96 -11.79
N GLY A 106 25.61 22.23 -10.72
CA GLY A 106 25.74 23.44 -9.93
C GLY A 106 27.13 23.64 -9.31
N GLN A 107 27.74 22.55 -8.80
CA GLN A 107 29.08 22.58 -8.21
C GLN A 107 30.18 22.84 -9.25
N VAL A 108 30.01 22.32 -10.46
CA VAL A 108 30.94 22.55 -11.58
C VAL A 108 30.83 23.99 -12.06
N ALA A 109 29.61 24.50 -12.23
CA ALA A 109 29.36 25.89 -12.59
C ALA A 109 29.91 26.87 -11.53
N GLN A 110 29.76 26.54 -10.24
CA GLN A 110 30.30 27.32 -9.13
C GLN A 110 31.85 27.34 -9.17
N SER A 111 32.48 26.18 -9.32
CA SER A 111 33.94 26.07 -9.41
C SER A 111 34.51 26.86 -10.59
N ALA A 112 33.83 26.80 -11.74
CA ALA A 112 34.20 27.59 -12.93
C ALA A 112 34.07 29.09 -12.66
N ALA A 113 32.96 29.55 -12.05
CA ALA A 113 32.75 30.96 -11.72
C ALA A 113 33.81 31.50 -10.75
N VAL A 114 34.20 30.73 -9.72
CA VAL A 114 35.27 31.10 -8.77
C VAL A 114 36.63 31.22 -9.48
N SER A 115 36.91 30.31 -10.42
CA SER A 115 38.16 30.32 -11.20
C SER A 115 38.23 31.57 -12.09
N THR A 116 37.14 31.90 -12.79
CA THR A 116 37.04 33.12 -13.62
C THR A 116 37.15 34.40 -12.77
N ALA A 117 36.51 34.46 -11.61
CA ALA A 117 36.60 35.62 -10.71
C ALA A 117 38.03 35.86 -10.20
N THR A 118 38.75 34.77 -9.89
CA THR A 118 40.15 34.83 -9.48
C THR A 118 41.04 35.36 -10.61
N ALA A 119 40.87 34.82 -11.83
CA ALA A 119 41.60 35.28 -13.01
C ALA A 119 41.36 36.76 -13.31
N ASN A 120 40.11 37.21 -13.24
CA ASN A 120 39.74 38.62 -13.45
C ASN A 120 40.35 39.55 -12.37
N SER A 121 40.36 39.10 -11.11
CA SER A 121 40.97 39.85 -10.01
C SER A 121 42.48 40.01 -10.21
N THR A 122 43.17 38.93 -10.59
CA THR A 122 44.61 38.96 -10.91
C THR A 122 44.90 39.89 -12.08
N SER A 123 44.12 39.82 -13.16
CA SER A 123 44.26 40.71 -14.31
C SER A 123 44.11 42.18 -13.89
N THR A 124 43.04 42.51 -13.16
CA THR A 124 42.76 43.87 -12.67
C THR A 124 43.88 44.40 -11.78
N ASN A 125 44.40 43.58 -10.85
CA ASN A 125 45.50 43.96 -9.97
C ASN A 125 46.81 44.17 -10.74
N THR A 126 47.06 43.37 -11.77
CA THR A 126 48.23 43.51 -12.64
C THR A 126 48.15 44.81 -13.44
N THR A 127 46.98 45.14 -13.98
CA THR A 127 46.74 46.43 -14.66
C THR A 127 46.94 47.62 -13.71
N LYS A 128 46.43 47.53 -12.47
CA LYS A 128 46.64 48.57 -11.45
C LYS A 128 48.12 48.76 -11.09
N ALA A 129 48.86 47.67 -10.91
CA ALA A 129 50.28 47.73 -10.63
C ALA A 129 51.05 48.41 -11.79
N LEU A 130 50.78 48.00 -13.03
CA LEU A 130 51.39 48.61 -14.23
C LEU A 130 51.05 50.10 -14.37
N GLN A 131 49.80 50.50 -14.05
CA GLN A 131 49.40 51.91 -14.04
C GLN A 131 50.14 52.71 -12.96
N SER A 132 50.36 52.14 -11.77
CA SER A 132 51.12 52.81 -10.69
C SER A 132 52.61 52.99 -11.04
N LEU A 133 53.20 52.06 -11.77
CA LEU A 133 54.58 52.14 -12.27
C LEU A 133 54.74 53.16 -13.42
N ALA A 134 53.65 53.45 -14.14
CA ALA A 134 53.63 54.42 -15.22
C ALA A 134 53.27 55.84 -14.77
N GLN A 135 52.93 56.06 -13.49
CA GLN A 135 52.72 57.40 -12.95
C GLN A 135 54.09 58.07 -12.72
N PRO A 136 54.33 59.26 -13.30
CA PRO A 136 55.61 59.94 -13.15
C PRO A 136 55.83 60.36 -11.70
N ALA A 137 57.02 60.06 -11.16
CA ALA A 137 57.47 60.63 -9.89
C ALA A 137 57.45 62.16 -10.03
N SER A 138 56.60 62.81 -9.23
CA SER A 138 56.50 64.27 -9.14
C SER A 138 57.67 64.85 -8.36
#